data_AF-A0A962XGT7-F1
#
_entry.id   AF-A0A962XGT7-F1
#
_cell.length_a   1.000
_cell.length_b   1.000
_cell.length_c   1.000
_cell.angle_alpha   90.00
_cell.angle_beta   90.00
_cell.angle_gamma   90.00
#
_symmetry.space_group_name_H-M   'P 1'
#
loop_
_entity.id
_entity.type
_entity.pdbx_description
1 polymer ?
#
loop_
_entity_poly.entity_id
_entity_poly.type
_entity_poly.pdbx_seq_one_letter_code
_entity_poly.pdbx_strand_id
1 'polypeptide(L)'
;GLLVHNVGTVYSAHRALRYGQPLISRIVTVSGGAVAEPRNLEVPLGALAIDLLNYCGGVSEDYARLLMGGPMMGQPLPGVEVPVIKGTNGILALTAAEAGEAQPASPCIRCGRCVEACPMGLLPLEMSKRARSEDWSGIQALGLSDCMSCGSCAYVCPSHIPLTQYFAFARGKLAEQRREERKSAHIRELMEQRQARFARAEQAKAEAAAKRRAAKKQRAVAVEED
;
A
#
# COMPACT_ATOMS: atom_id res chain seq x y z
N GLY A 1 7.82 19.94 -10.10
CA GLY A 1 7.07 18.77 -9.61
C GLY A 1 5.62 19.13 -9.45
N LEU A 2 4.71 18.16 -9.58
CA LEU A 2 3.25 18.35 -9.44
C LEU A 2 2.77 17.51 -8.26
N LEU A 3 1.94 18.10 -7.40
CA LEU A 3 1.28 17.42 -6.27
C LEU A 3 -0.21 17.38 -6.53
N VAL A 4 -0.79 16.18 -6.51
CA VAL A 4 -2.21 15.96 -6.74
C VAL A 4 -2.85 15.52 -5.43
N HIS A 5 -3.83 16.28 -4.96
CA HIS A 5 -4.58 15.97 -3.73
C HIS A 5 -6.05 15.74 -4.05
N ASN A 6 -6.63 14.71 -3.42
CA ASN A 6 -8.07 14.53 -3.40
C ASN A 6 -8.73 15.74 -2.69
N VAL A 7 -9.88 16.19 -3.18
CA VAL A 7 -10.60 17.34 -2.62
C VAL A 7 -10.91 17.16 -1.14
N GLY A 8 -11.30 15.96 -0.73
CA GLY A 8 -11.53 15.66 0.67
C GLY A 8 -10.25 15.77 1.51
N THR A 9 -9.06 15.51 0.98
CA THR A 9 -7.80 15.73 1.70
C THR A 9 -7.58 17.22 1.96
N VAL A 10 -7.84 18.05 0.95
CA VAL A 10 -7.73 19.51 1.06
C VAL A 10 -8.75 20.06 2.07
N TYR A 11 -9.99 19.55 2.05
CA TYR A 11 -11.02 19.89 3.02
C TYR A 11 -10.61 19.54 4.47
N SER A 12 -10.09 18.34 4.70
CA SER A 12 -9.63 17.94 6.03
C SER A 12 -8.41 18.73 6.49
N ALA A 13 -7.49 19.09 5.58
CA ALA A 13 -6.36 19.95 5.90
C ALA A 13 -6.81 21.36 6.31
N HIS A 14 -7.80 21.92 5.60
CA HIS A 14 -8.41 23.19 5.98
C HIS A 14 -8.99 23.14 7.40
N ARG A 15 -9.75 22.07 7.73
CA ARG A 15 -10.33 21.92 9.08
C ARG A 15 -9.28 21.81 10.18
N ALA A 16 -8.22 21.04 9.94
CA ALA A 16 -7.12 20.90 10.90
C ALA A 16 -6.40 22.23 11.14
N LEU A 17 -6.08 22.97 10.07
CA LEU A 17 -5.32 24.21 10.18
C LEU A 17 -6.13 25.39 10.69
N ARG A 18 -7.41 25.49 10.32
CA ARG A 18 -8.27 26.63 10.71
C ARG A 18 -9.00 26.44 12.01
N TYR A 19 -9.45 25.21 12.30
CA TYR A 19 -10.30 24.93 13.45
C TYR A 19 -9.67 24.00 14.47
N GLY A 20 -8.41 23.58 14.27
CA GLY A 20 -7.74 22.62 15.16
C GLY A 20 -8.40 21.24 15.17
N GLN A 21 -9.25 20.94 14.19
CA GLN A 21 -10.01 19.70 14.14
C GLN A 21 -9.24 18.63 13.38
N PRO A 22 -8.77 17.55 14.03
CA PRO A 22 -8.13 16.44 13.33
C PRO A 22 -9.15 15.72 12.43
N LEU A 23 -8.66 14.79 11.61
CA LEU A 23 -9.53 13.98 10.76
C LEU A 23 -10.38 13.03 11.62
N ILE A 24 -11.59 13.47 11.95
CA ILE A 24 -12.57 12.71 12.74
C ILE A 24 -13.74 12.19 11.89
N SER A 25 -13.98 12.80 10.72
CA SER A 25 -15.06 12.44 9.81
C SER A 25 -14.59 12.44 8.35
N ARG A 26 -15.35 11.75 7.51
CA ARG A 26 -15.13 11.67 6.06
C ARG A 26 -16.44 11.82 5.31
N ILE A 27 -16.39 12.52 4.18
CA ILE A 27 -17.50 12.54 3.23
C ILE A 27 -17.44 11.23 2.43
N VAL A 28 -18.50 10.44 2.51
CA VAL A 28 -18.63 9.12 1.89
C VAL A 28 -19.87 9.11 1.00
N THR A 29 -19.72 8.69 -0.25
CA THR A 29 -20.85 8.46 -1.15
C THR A 29 -21.40 7.06 -0.95
N VAL A 30 -22.66 6.92 -0.54
CA VAL A 30 -23.38 5.65 -0.50
C VAL A 30 -24.27 5.57 -1.73
N SER A 31 -24.05 4.59 -2.61
CA SER A 31 -24.72 4.53 -3.91
C SER A 31 -24.69 3.13 -4.55
N GLY A 32 -25.20 3.03 -5.77
CA GLY A 32 -25.40 1.79 -6.52
C GLY A 32 -26.89 1.41 -6.57
N GLY A 33 -27.29 0.68 -7.61
CA GLY A 33 -28.70 0.35 -7.87
C GLY A 33 -29.35 -0.55 -6.81
N ALA A 34 -28.56 -1.17 -5.93
CA ALA A 34 -29.09 -1.96 -4.82
C ALA A 34 -29.31 -1.14 -3.53
N VAL A 35 -28.97 0.16 -3.51
CA VAL A 35 -29.21 1.05 -2.36
C VAL A 35 -30.53 1.78 -2.55
N ALA A 36 -31.40 1.77 -1.53
CA ALA A 36 -32.74 2.37 -1.62
C ALA A 36 -32.71 3.90 -1.81
N GLU A 37 -31.90 4.61 -1.02
CA GLU A 37 -31.83 6.08 -1.04
C GLU A 37 -30.38 6.61 -1.12
N PRO A 38 -29.72 6.51 -2.30
CA PRO A 38 -28.33 6.95 -2.50
C PRO A 38 -28.08 8.42 -2.09
N ARG A 39 -26.98 8.68 -1.37
CA ARG A 39 -26.64 10.02 -0.87
C ARG A 39 -25.16 10.14 -0.47
N ASN A 40 -24.71 11.40 -0.35
CA ASN A 40 -23.42 11.72 0.26
C ASN A 40 -23.61 11.98 1.76
N LEU A 41 -22.79 11.35 2.59
CA LEU A 41 -22.86 11.45 4.05
C LEU A 41 -21.55 11.97 4.61
N GLU A 42 -21.60 12.85 5.62
CA GLU A 42 -20.45 13.09 6.49
C GLU A 42 -20.51 12.10 7.66
N VAL A 43 -19.50 11.23 7.75
CA VAL A 43 -19.53 10.05 8.60
C VAL A 43 -18.32 10.05 9.53
N PRO A 44 -18.46 9.73 10.83
CA PRO A 44 -17.31 9.59 11.72
C PRO A 44 -16.44 8.40 11.32
N LEU A 45 -15.13 8.53 11.47
CA LEU A 45 -14.23 7.41 11.27
C LEU A 45 -14.56 6.30 12.28
N GLY A 46 -14.62 5.05 11.80
CA GLY A 46 -15.01 3.89 12.59
C GLY A 46 -16.47 3.48 12.47
N ALA A 47 -17.36 4.33 11.93
CA ALA A 47 -18.75 3.94 11.63
C ALA A 47 -18.77 2.73 10.69
N LEU A 48 -19.71 1.80 10.87
CA LEU A 48 -19.76 0.60 10.06
C LEU A 48 -20.49 0.85 8.74
N ALA A 49 -20.05 0.19 7.67
CA ALA A 49 -20.72 0.28 6.37
C ALA A 49 -22.21 -0.11 6.45
N ILE A 50 -22.58 -1.05 7.31
CA ILE A 50 -23.99 -1.42 7.56
C ILE A 50 -24.83 -0.24 8.10
N ASP A 51 -24.28 0.58 9.00
CA ASP A 51 -24.99 1.74 9.55
C ASP A 51 -25.29 2.76 8.44
N LEU A 52 -24.35 2.93 7.53
CA LEU A 52 -24.48 3.84 6.38
C LEU A 52 -25.53 3.33 5.40
N LEU A 53 -25.51 2.03 5.09
CA LEU A 53 -26.49 1.40 4.21
C LEU A 53 -27.89 1.48 4.82
N ASN A 54 -28.05 1.16 6.10
CA ASN A 54 -29.32 1.28 6.83
C ASN A 54 -29.83 2.73 6.86
N TYR A 55 -28.95 3.71 7.08
CA TYR A 55 -29.30 5.12 7.01
C TYR A 55 -29.78 5.56 5.62
N CYS A 56 -29.33 4.87 4.56
CA CYS A 56 -29.77 5.11 3.18
C CYS A 56 -30.98 4.24 2.79
N GLY A 57 -31.79 3.81 3.76
CA GLY A 57 -33.01 3.02 3.50
C GLY A 57 -32.75 1.52 3.30
N GLY A 58 -31.53 1.05 3.57
CA GLY A 58 -31.14 -0.35 3.41
C GLY A 58 -30.55 -0.68 2.03
N VAL A 59 -30.16 -1.95 1.90
CA VAL A 59 -29.64 -2.53 0.66
C VAL A 59 -30.49 -3.74 0.29
N SER A 60 -30.80 -3.88 -0.99
CA SER A 60 -31.50 -5.06 -1.51
C SER A 60 -30.63 -6.31 -1.36
N GLU A 61 -31.21 -7.47 -1.04
CA GLU A 61 -30.46 -8.73 -0.83
C GLU A 61 -29.77 -9.26 -2.10
N ASP A 62 -30.18 -8.77 -3.27
CA ASP A 62 -29.69 -9.21 -4.59
C ASP A 62 -28.52 -8.38 -5.15
N TYR A 63 -27.80 -7.63 -4.29
CA TYR A 63 -26.59 -6.93 -4.74
C TYR A 63 -25.53 -7.93 -5.23
N ALA A 64 -24.93 -7.65 -6.39
CA ALA A 64 -23.90 -8.50 -6.98
C ALA A 64 -22.50 -8.19 -6.45
N ARG A 65 -22.22 -6.91 -6.14
CA ARG A 65 -20.95 -6.49 -5.54
C ARG A 65 -21.14 -5.39 -4.51
N LEU A 66 -20.44 -5.53 -3.40
CA LEU A 66 -20.29 -4.50 -2.39
C LEU A 66 -18.84 -3.98 -2.42
N LEU A 67 -18.64 -2.68 -2.66
CA LEU A 67 -17.33 -2.08 -2.84
C LEU A 67 -17.10 -0.94 -1.85
N MET A 68 -15.88 -0.83 -1.31
CA MET A 68 -15.39 0.36 -0.63
C MET A 68 -14.54 1.18 -1.59
N GLY A 69 -15.02 2.36 -1.97
CA GLY A 69 -14.40 3.28 -2.93
C GLY A 69 -15.32 3.59 -4.11
N GLY A 70 -14.75 3.71 -5.31
CA GLY A 70 -15.49 3.93 -6.55
C GLY A 70 -15.75 2.62 -7.32
N PRO A 71 -16.54 2.63 -8.40
CA PRO A 71 -16.90 1.42 -9.16
C PRO A 71 -15.69 0.74 -9.83
N MET A 72 -14.67 1.53 -10.20
CA MET A 72 -13.49 1.02 -10.91
C MET A 72 -12.35 0.62 -9.97
N MET A 73 -12.18 1.41 -8.89
CA MET A 73 -11.01 1.39 -8.01
C MET A 73 -11.32 0.86 -6.60
N GLY A 74 -12.62 0.72 -6.30
CA GLY A 74 -13.10 0.24 -5.04
C GLY A 74 -12.70 -1.21 -4.80
N GLN A 75 -12.43 -1.53 -3.55
CA GLN A 75 -12.11 -2.89 -3.15
C GLN A 75 -13.39 -3.61 -2.74
N PRO A 76 -13.59 -4.87 -3.16
CA PRO A 76 -14.67 -5.70 -2.64
C PRO A 76 -14.62 -5.76 -1.12
N LEU A 77 -15.75 -5.51 -0.48
CA LEU A 77 -15.88 -5.63 0.95
C LEU A 77 -16.09 -7.11 1.32
N PRO A 78 -15.42 -7.63 2.37
CA PRO A 78 -15.63 -9.00 2.87
C PRO A 78 -17.01 -9.17 3.54
N GLY A 79 -17.68 -8.07 3.88
CA GLY A 79 -18.98 -8.02 4.52
C GLY A 79 -19.39 -6.57 4.80
N VAL A 80 -20.53 -6.39 5.47
CA VAL A 80 -21.09 -5.06 5.80
C VAL A 80 -20.58 -4.49 7.13
N GLU A 81 -19.98 -5.33 7.98
CA GLU A 81 -19.41 -4.95 9.29
C GLU A 81 -17.97 -4.43 9.17
N VAL A 82 -17.73 -3.55 8.20
CA VAL A 82 -16.39 -2.98 7.95
C VAL A 82 -16.39 -1.51 8.30
N PRO A 83 -15.41 -1.01 9.07
CA PRO A 83 -15.36 0.38 9.48
C PRO A 83 -14.96 1.31 8.34
N VAL A 84 -15.58 2.49 8.32
CA VAL A 84 -15.16 3.63 7.51
C VAL A 84 -13.82 4.13 8.01
N ILE A 85 -12.85 4.24 7.11
CA ILE A 85 -11.49 4.71 7.40
C ILE A 85 -11.16 5.96 6.57
N LYS A 86 -10.01 6.59 6.83
CA LYS A 86 -9.56 7.81 6.12
C LYS A 86 -9.56 7.70 4.59
N GLY A 87 -9.41 6.48 4.05
CA GLY A 87 -9.38 6.19 2.63
C GLY A 87 -10.76 5.87 2.02
N THR A 88 -11.80 5.75 2.85
CA THR A 88 -13.16 5.45 2.39
C THR A 88 -13.76 6.70 1.76
N ASN A 89 -13.93 6.69 0.44
CA ASN A 89 -14.61 7.77 -0.28
C ASN A 89 -16.02 7.37 -0.74
N GLY A 90 -16.33 6.08 -0.72
CA GLY A 90 -17.66 5.57 -1.07
C GLY A 90 -17.91 4.16 -0.57
N ILE A 91 -19.18 3.80 -0.45
CA ILE A 91 -19.70 2.45 -0.20
C ILE A 91 -20.72 2.19 -1.29
N LEU A 92 -20.43 1.26 -2.20
CA LEU A 92 -21.26 0.99 -3.37
C LEU A 92 -21.84 -0.42 -3.31
N ALA A 93 -23.16 -0.54 -3.39
CA ALA A 93 -23.85 -1.81 -3.59
C ALA A 93 -24.40 -1.87 -5.01
N LEU A 94 -23.67 -2.55 -5.89
CA LEU A 94 -23.97 -2.63 -7.31
C LEU A 94 -24.84 -3.85 -7.62
N THR A 95 -25.84 -3.65 -8.46
CA THR A 95 -26.65 -4.72 -9.06
C THR A 95 -25.83 -5.55 -10.05
N ALA A 96 -26.33 -6.73 -10.46
CA ALA A 96 -25.68 -7.56 -11.46
C ALA A 96 -25.49 -6.82 -12.81
N ALA A 97 -26.47 -5.99 -13.20
CA ALA A 97 -26.41 -5.19 -14.41
C ALA A 97 -25.28 -4.13 -14.35
N GLU A 98 -25.08 -3.49 -13.20
CA GLU A 98 -24.02 -2.49 -13.01
C GLU A 98 -22.63 -3.13 -12.83
N ALA A 99 -22.56 -4.28 -12.15
CA ALA A 99 -21.31 -4.99 -11.90
C ALA A 99 -20.72 -5.65 -13.15
N GLY A 100 -21.54 -5.81 -14.20
CA GLY A 100 -21.24 -6.57 -15.41
C GLY A 100 -21.15 -8.07 -15.16
N GLU A 101 -21.48 -8.87 -16.17
CA GLU A 101 -21.26 -10.32 -16.13
C GLU A 101 -19.77 -10.63 -16.03
N ALA A 102 -19.39 -11.47 -15.08
CA ALA A 102 -18.03 -11.99 -14.97
C ALA A 102 -17.78 -12.97 -16.12
N GLN A 103 -17.29 -12.46 -17.25
CA GLN A 103 -16.89 -13.31 -18.36
C GLN A 103 -15.54 -13.96 -18.06
N PRO A 104 -15.37 -15.26 -18.39
CA PRO A 104 -14.11 -15.94 -18.17
C PRO A 104 -13.00 -15.31 -19.02
N ALA A 105 -11.83 -15.15 -18.41
CA ALA A 105 -10.67 -14.63 -19.13
C ALA A 105 -10.31 -15.57 -20.28
N SER A 106 -10.15 -15.02 -21.48
CA SER A 106 -9.72 -15.73 -22.68
C SER A 106 -8.29 -15.33 -23.08
N PRO A 107 -7.63 -16.07 -23.98
CA PRO A 107 -6.29 -15.72 -24.45
C PRO A 107 -6.23 -14.32 -25.06
N CYS A 108 -5.13 -13.60 -24.78
CA CYS A 108 -4.93 -12.26 -25.30
C CYS A 108 -4.78 -12.26 -26.83
N ILE A 109 -5.61 -11.46 -27.51
CA ILE A 109 -5.54 -11.27 -28.98
C ILE A 109 -4.62 -10.12 -29.43
N ARG A 110 -3.87 -9.51 -28.50
CA ARG A 110 -2.90 -8.42 -28.77
C ARG A 110 -3.48 -7.20 -29.49
N CYS A 111 -4.72 -6.82 -29.18
CA CYS A 111 -5.41 -5.70 -29.84
C CYS A 111 -4.94 -4.28 -29.47
N GLY A 112 -4.03 -4.10 -28.50
CA GLY A 112 -3.48 -2.78 -28.13
C GLY A 112 -4.37 -1.88 -27.26
N ARG A 113 -5.70 -2.10 -27.20
CA ARG A 113 -6.67 -1.25 -26.44
C ARG A 113 -6.28 -0.93 -25.00
N CYS A 114 -5.65 -1.88 -24.30
CA CYS A 114 -5.22 -1.67 -22.92
C CYS A 114 -4.14 -0.60 -22.77
N VAL A 115 -3.29 -0.41 -23.79
CA VAL A 115 -2.26 0.63 -23.85
C VAL A 115 -2.91 1.99 -24.12
N GLU A 116 -3.79 2.06 -25.13
CA GLU A 116 -4.51 3.28 -25.51
C GLU A 116 -5.36 3.84 -24.35
N ALA A 117 -6.05 2.96 -23.61
CA ALA A 117 -6.90 3.37 -22.50
C ALA A 117 -6.14 3.70 -21.20
N CYS A 118 -4.81 3.53 -21.16
CA CYS A 118 -4.03 3.75 -19.95
C CYS A 118 -3.78 5.26 -19.74
N PRO A 119 -4.34 5.89 -18.69
CA PRO A 119 -4.14 7.33 -18.45
C PRO A 119 -2.70 7.67 -18.05
N MET A 120 -1.93 6.67 -17.61
CA MET A 120 -0.52 6.82 -17.21
C MET A 120 0.45 6.54 -18.36
N GLY A 121 -0.04 6.21 -19.56
CA GLY A 121 0.82 5.88 -20.72
C GLY A 121 1.68 4.62 -20.52
N LEU A 122 1.24 3.69 -19.66
CA LEU A 122 1.96 2.44 -19.39
C LEU A 122 1.74 1.42 -20.50
N LEU A 123 2.46 0.29 -20.41
CA LEU A 123 2.33 -0.86 -21.33
C LEU A 123 1.69 -2.08 -20.63
N PRO A 124 0.36 -2.08 -20.34
CA PRO A 124 -0.28 -3.18 -19.60
C PRO A 124 -0.07 -4.57 -20.19
N LEU A 125 0.01 -4.68 -21.52
CA LEU A 125 0.27 -5.95 -22.19
C LEU A 125 1.60 -6.56 -21.75
N GLU A 126 2.71 -5.81 -21.88
CA GLU A 126 4.04 -6.27 -21.47
C GLU A 126 4.15 -6.42 -19.96
N MET A 127 3.56 -5.49 -19.19
CA MET A 127 3.50 -5.61 -17.74
C MET A 127 2.80 -6.92 -17.31
N SER A 128 1.69 -7.28 -17.96
CA SER A 128 0.96 -8.51 -17.63
C SER A 128 1.76 -9.76 -17.96
N LYS A 129 2.51 -9.76 -19.06
CA LYS A 129 3.41 -10.85 -19.44
C LYS A 129 4.50 -11.05 -18.40
N ARG A 130 5.14 -9.96 -17.95
CA ARG A 130 6.17 -9.97 -16.91
C ARG A 130 5.62 -10.38 -15.54
N ALA A 131 4.41 -9.93 -15.19
CA ALA A 131 3.73 -10.36 -13.97
C ALA A 131 3.50 -11.88 -13.95
N ARG A 132 3.07 -12.45 -15.07
CA ARG A 132 2.77 -13.89 -15.21
C ARG A 132 4.02 -14.75 -15.22
N SER A 133 5.15 -14.23 -15.69
CA SER A 133 6.45 -14.91 -15.64
C SER A 133 7.22 -14.62 -14.35
N GLU A 134 6.60 -13.96 -13.37
CA GLU A 134 7.21 -13.56 -12.09
C GLU A 134 8.47 -12.71 -12.24
N ASP A 135 8.58 -11.95 -13.34
CA ASP A 135 9.68 -11.03 -13.58
C ASP A 135 9.40 -9.68 -12.92
N TRP A 136 9.66 -9.62 -11.61
CA TRP A 136 9.37 -8.47 -10.75
C TRP A 136 10.25 -7.26 -11.06
N SER A 137 11.52 -7.47 -11.38
CA SER A 137 12.43 -6.38 -11.76
C SER A 137 12.05 -5.81 -13.13
N GLY A 138 11.70 -6.68 -14.09
CA GLY A 138 11.24 -6.27 -15.42
C GLY A 138 9.93 -5.48 -15.38
N ILE A 139 8.93 -5.93 -14.60
CA ILE A 139 7.67 -5.17 -14.47
C ILE A 139 7.88 -3.85 -13.71
N GLN A 140 8.78 -3.80 -12.74
CA GLN A 140 9.13 -2.56 -12.04
C GLN A 140 9.78 -1.55 -12.99
N ALA A 141 10.68 -2.00 -13.88
CA ALA A 141 11.29 -1.18 -14.91
C ALA A 141 10.27 -0.62 -15.92
N LEU A 142 9.14 -1.30 -16.11
CA LEU A 142 8.02 -0.84 -16.95
C LEU A 142 7.07 0.15 -16.24
N GLY A 143 7.42 0.65 -15.06
CA GLY A 143 6.63 1.69 -14.38
C GLY A 143 5.44 1.15 -13.57
N LEU A 144 5.50 -0.08 -13.06
CA LEU A 144 4.44 -0.63 -12.19
C LEU A 144 4.12 0.27 -10.99
N SER A 145 5.11 1.01 -10.49
CA SER A 145 4.93 1.95 -9.38
C SER A 145 4.06 3.16 -9.76
N ASP A 146 3.99 3.49 -11.05
CA ASP A 146 3.20 4.61 -11.57
C ASP A 146 1.75 4.20 -11.87
N CYS A 147 1.45 2.89 -11.86
CA CYS A 147 0.10 2.39 -12.08
C CYS A 147 -0.83 2.80 -10.92
N MET A 148 -1.75 3.72 -11.18
CA MET A 148 -2.77 4.17 -10.23
C MET A 148 -3.92 3.16 -10.00
N SER A 149 -3.89 1.99 -10.64
CA SER A 149 -4.88 0.91 -10.50
C SER A 149 -6.31 1.24 -10.94
N CYS A 150 -6.48 2.20 -11.85
CA CYS A 150 -7.78 2.66 -12.35
C CYS A 150 -8.65 1.62 -13.06
N GLY A 151 -8.09 0.50 -13.52
CA GLY A 151 -8.87 -0.56 -14.14
C GLY A 151 -9.32 -0.34 -15.58
N SER A 152 -9.04 0.83 -16.17
CA SER A 152 -9.38 1.11 -17.57
C SER A 152 -8.86 0.03 -18.53
N CYS A 153 -7.63 -0.44 -18.32
CA CYS A 153 -7.01 -1.47 -19.16
C CYS A 153 -7.73 -2.83 -19.09
N ALA A 154 -8.24 -3.22 -17.92
CA ALA A 154 -8.99 -4.46 -17.75
C ALA A 154 -10.40 -4.32 -18.33
N TYR A 155 -11.04 -3.16 -18.11
CA TYR A 155 -12.39 -2.88 -18.59
C TYR A 155 -12.51 -2.89 -20.12
N VAL A 156 -11.56 -2.29 -20.84
CA VAL A 156 -11.59 -2.26 -22.32
C VAL A 156 -11.11 -3.54 -22.99
N CYS A 157 -10.68 -4.54 -22.21
CA CYS A 157 -10.07 -5.77 -22.74
C CYS A 157 -11.16 -6.70 -23.30
N PRO A 158 -11.19 -6.98 -24.62
CA PRO A 158 -12.16 -7.91 -25.19
C PRO A 158 -11.93 -9.36 -24.77
N SER A 159 -10.75 -9.66 -24.21
CA SER A 159 -10.42 -10.98 -23.67
C SER A 159 -10.70 -11.10 -22.16
N HIS A 160 -11.28 -10.08 -21.52
CA HIS A 160 -11.63 -10.07 -20.10
C HIS A 160 -10.46 -10.42 -19.16
N ILE A 161 -9.24 -10.04 -19.55
CA ILE A 161 -8.03 -10.34 -18.77
C ILE A 161 -8.02 -9.45 -17.51
N PRO A 162 -7.88 -10.03 -16.29
CA PRO A 162 -7.90 -9.27 -15.04
C PRO A 162 -6.56 -8.55 -14.78
N LEU A 163 -6.17 -7.63 -15.67
CA LEU A 163 -4.88 -6.94 -15.65
C LEU A 163 -4.60 -6.24 -14.31
N THR A 164 -5.61 -5.59 -13.72
CA THR A 164 -5.48 -4.93 -12.42
C THR A 164 -5.12 -5.87 -11.28
N GLN A 165 -5.65 -7.10 -11.29
CA GLN A 165 -5.34 -8.11 -10.28
C GLN A 165 -3.89 -8.57 -10.40
N TYR A 166 -3.40 -8.77 -11.63
CA TYR A 166 -1.98 -9.10 -11.87
C TYR A 166 -1.05 -7.98 -11.37
N PHE A 167 -1.40 -6.72 -11.60
CA PHE A 167 -0.60 -5.59 -11.14
C PHE A 167 -0.66 -5.40 -9.63
N ALA A 168 -1.83 -5.62 -9.01
CA ALA A 168 -1.97 -5.62 -7.55
C ALA A 168 -1.11 -6.72 -6.91
N PHE A 169 -1.16 -7.93 -7.46
CA PHE A 169 -0.33 -9.05 -7.02
C PHE A 169 1.17 -8.74 -7.15
N ALA A 170 1.61 -8.26 -8.31
CA ALA A 170 3.01 -7.90 -8.56
C ALA A 170 3.50 -6.80 -7.60
N ARG A 171 2.68 -5.78 -7.31
CA ARG A 171 3.01 -4.76 -6.30
C ARG A 171 3.13 -5.35 -4.89
N GLY A 172 2.25 -6.28 -4.54
CA GLY A 172 2.33 -7.02 -3.28
C GLY A 172 3.66 -7.75 -3.14
N LYS A 173 4.10 -8.45 -4.21
CA LYS A 173 5.38 -9.16 -4.24
C LYS A 173 6.59 -8.24 -4.15
N LEU A 174 6.60 -7.12 -4.88
CA LEU A 174 7.66 -6.11 -4.74
C LEU A 174 7.70 -5.50 -3.34
N ALA A 175 6.55 -5.26 -2.72
CA ALA A 175 6.49 -4.74 -1.36
C ALA A 175 7.00 -5.75 -0.32
N GLU A 176 6.72 -7.04 -0.53
CA GLU A 176 7.25 -8.14 0.26
C GLU A 176 8.79 -8.21 0.17
N GLN A 177 9.35 -8.22 -1.04
CA GLN A 177 10.80 -8.20 -1.27
C GLN A 177 11.48 -7.00 -0.60
N ARG A 178 10.94 -5.78 -0.81
CA ARG A 178 11.47 -4.57 -0.16
C ARG A 178 11.42 -4.64 1.36
N ARG A 179 10.40 -5.29 1.94
CA ARG A 179 10.31 -5.49 3.39
C ARG A 179 11.40 -6.45 3.88
N GLU A 180 11.69 -7.52 3.16
CA GLU A 180 12.75 -8.47 3.48
C GLU A 180 14.13 -7.85 3.36
N GLU A 181 14.38 -7.08 2.30
CA GLU A 181 15.60 -6.31 2.09
C GLU A 181 15.83 -5.32 3.25
N ARG A 182 14.79 -4.56 3.65
CA ARG A 182 14.90 -3.64 4.79
C ARG A 182 15.19 -4.35 6.10
N LYS A 183 14.53 -5.49 6.35
CA LYS A 183 14.79 -6.31 7.54
C LYS A 183 16.22 -6.84 7.56
N SER A 184 16.70 -7.38 6.44
CA SER A 184 18.06 -7.93 6.36
C SER A 184 19.13 -6.84 6.47
N ALA A 185 18.91 -5.67 5.86
CA ALA A 185 19.77 -4.50 6.02
C ALA A 185 19.83 -4.03 7.48
N HIS A 186 18.67 -3.95 8.15
CA HIS A 186 18.62 -3.55 9.56
C HIS A 186 19.33 -4.56 10.48
N ILE A 187 19.15 -5.87 10.26
CA ILE A 187 19.84 -6.91 11.01
C ILE A 187 21.37 -6.80 10.81
N ARG A 188 21.82 -6.56 9.57
CA ARG A 188 23.24 -6.38 9.25
C ARG A 188 23.82 -5.19 9.99
N GLU A 189 23.13 -4.05 9.97
CA GLU A 189 23.53 -2.85 10.70
C GLU A 189 23.67 -3.12 12.22
N LEU A 190 22.71 -3.81 12.82
CA LEU A 190 22.77 -4.19 14.24
C LEU A 190 23.97 -5.12 14.54
N MET A 191 24.29 -6.06 13.64
CA MET A 191 25.45 -6.94 13.78
C MET A 191 26.77 -6.16 13.71
N GLU A 192 26.90 -5.23 12.76
CA GLU A 192 28.08 -4.36 12.61
C GLU A 192 28.27 -3.49 13.86
N GLN A 193 27.20 -2.88 14.37
CA GLN A 193 27.24 -2.10 15.62
C GLN A 193 27.68 -2.96 16.82
N ARG A 194 27.19 -4.21 16.90
CA ARG A 194 27.57 -5.16 17.96
C ARG A 194 29.05 -5.55 17.85
N GLN A 195 29.55 -5.84 16.65
CA GLN A 195 30.96 -6.16 16.39
C GLN A 195 31.87 -4.98 16.75
N ALA A 196 31.52 -3.76 16.33
CA ALA A 196 32.25 -2.55 16.67
C ALA A 196 32.34 -2.32 18.19
N ARG A 197 31.24 -2.58 18.93
CA ARG A 197 31.23 -2.49 20.40
C ARG A 197 32.17 -3.50 21.04
N PHE A 198 32.19 -4.75 20.57
CA PHE A 198 33.11 -5.76 21.10
C PHE A 198 34.57 -5.43 20.79
N ALA A 199 34.88 -5.01 19.55
CA ALA A 199 36.23 -4.60 19.16
C ALA A 199 36.75 -3.44 20.04
N ARG A 200 35.91 -2.42 20.29
CA ARG A 200 36.26 -1.31 21.21
C ARG A 200 36.52 -1.79 22.64
N ALA A 201 35.71 -2.71 23.14
CA ALA A 201 35.88 -3.27 24.48
C ALA A 201 37.17 -4.11 24.58
N GLU A 202 37.53 -4.86 23.54
CA GLU A 202 38.77 -5.64 23.48
C GLU A 202 40.00 -4.74 23.37
N GLN A 203 39.96 -3.70 22.53
CA GLN A 203 41.01 -2.68 22.45
C GLN A 203 41.21 -1.99 23.81
N ALA A 204 40.13 -1.55 24.46
CA ALA A 204 40.22 -0.93 25.79
C ALA A 204 40.82 -1.88 26.85
N LYS A 205 40.47 -3.18 26.82
CA LYS A 205 41.07 -4.19 27.70
C LYS A 205 42.56 -4.39 27.40
N ALA A 206 42.95 -4.47 26.14
CA ALA A 206 44.34 -4.64 25.70
C ALA A 206 45.19 -3.41 26.11
N GLU A 207 44.69 -2.20 25.89
CA GLU A 207 45.33 -0.95 26.32
C GLU A 207 45.48 -0.86 27.83
N ALA A 208 44.43 -1.21 28.59
CA ALA A 208 44.50 -1.25 30.06
C ALA A 208 45.52 -2.29 30.56
N ALA A 209 45.59 -3.46 29.93
CA ALA A 209 46.59 -4.48 30.25
C ALA A 209 48.01 -4.02 29.90
N ALA A 210 48.21 -3.35 28.76
CA ALA A 210 49.50 -2.78 28.37
C ALA A 210 49.95 -1.68 29.35
N LYS A 211 49.06 -0.76 29.73
CA LYS A 211 49.32 0.27 30.76
C LYS A 211 49.70 -0.37 32.10
N ARG A 212 48.99 -1.42 32.53
CA ARG A 212 49.32 -2.18 33.76
C ARG A 212 50.70 -2.84 33.68
N ARG A 213 51.05 -3.44 32.53
CA ARG A 213 52.38 -4.06 32.30
C ARG A 213 53.50 -3.01 32.29
N ALA A 214 53.28 -1.86 31.65
CA ALA A 214 54.24 -0.75 31.61
C ALA A 214 54.48 -0.16 33.00
N ALA A 215 53.42 0.10 33.78
CA ALA A 215 53.52 0.55 35.16
C ALA A 215 54.27 -0.45 36.04
N LYS A 216 54.05 -1.77 35.85
CA LYS A 216 54.77 -2.81 36.59
C LYS A 216 56.27 -2.86 36.24
N LYS A 217 56.64 -2.63 34.96
CA LYS A 217 58.04 -2.52 34.53
C LYS A 217 58.73 -1.28 35.11
N GLN A 218 58.10 -0.10 35.03
CA GLN A 218 58.65 1.13 35.60
C GLN A 218 58.87 1.00 37.12
N ARG A 219 57.95 0.35 37.81
CA ARG A 219 58.05 0.10 39.26
C ARG A 219 59.12 -0.94 39.62
N ALA A 220 59.50 -1.84 38.70
CA ALA A 220 60.59 -2.78 38.91
C ALA A 220 61.96 -2.12 38.67
N VAL A 221 62.07 -1.27 37.66
CA VAL A 221 63.29 -0.48 37.39
C VAL A 221 63.58 0.50 38.53
N ALA A 222 62.55 1.15 39.08
CA ALA A 222 62.70 2.05 40.24
C ALA A 222 63.05 1.33 41.56
N VAL A 223 63.03 -0.01 41.61
CA VAL A 223 63.43 -0.81 42.78
C VAL A 223 64.84 -1.40 42.60
N GLU A 224 65.40 -1.36 41.39
CA GLU A 224 66.79 -1.79 41.10
C GLU A 224 67.81 -0.64 41.19
N GLU A 225 67.38 0.62 41.31
CA GLU A 225 68.26 1.81 41.41
C GLU A 225 68.44 2.35 42.85
N ASP A 226 67.83 1.72 43.86
CA ASP A 226 68.06 1.94 45.32
C ASP A 226 68.91 0.80 45.92
#